data_AF-A0A2V8VHQ7-F1
#
_entry.id   AF-A0A2V8VHQ7-F1
#
_cell.length_a   1.000
_cell.length_b   1.000
_cell.length_c   1.000
_cell.angle_alpha   90.00
_cell.angle_beta   90.00
_cell.angle_gamma   90.00
#
_symmetry.space_group_name_H-M   'P 1'
#
loop_
_entity.id
_entity.type
_entity.pdbx_description
1 polymer ?
#
loop_
_entity_poly.entity_id
_entity_poly.type
_entity_poly.pdbx_seq_one_letter_code
_entity_poly.pdbx_strand_id
1 'polypeptide(L)' 'MPSASTLIEFKQAAAESAIARVMDGMIVGLGTGSTAVFAVSALGKRVQQGLR' A
#
# COMPACT_ATOMS: atom_id res chain seq x y z
N MET A 1 -1.01 -22.12 12.35
CA MET A 1 -0.25 -20.88 12.03
C MET A 1 -0.48 -20.57 10.56
N PRO A 2 -0.79 -19.32 10.18
CA PRO A 2 -0.93 -18.95 8.77
C PRO A 2 0.39 -19.20 8.02
N SER A 3 0.29 -19.64 6.76
CA SER A 3 1.45 -19.91 5.92
C SER A 3 2.14 -18.60 5.50
N ALA A 4 3.38 -18.71 5.00
CA ALA A 4 4.11 -17.55 4.48
C ALA A 4 3.38 -16.85 3.32
N SER A 5 2.68 -17.60 2.46
CA SER A 5 1.89 -17.03 1.36
C SER A 5 0.69 -16.24 1.88
N THR A 6 -0.04 -16.78 2.86
CA THR A 6 -1.16 -16.07 3.50
C THR A 6 -0.71 -14.79 4.20
N LEU A 7 0.49 -14.78 4.82
CA LEU A 7 1.06 -13.54 5.36
C LEU A 7 1.31 -12.49 4.28
N ILE A 8 1.78 -12.89 3.09
CA ILE A 8 2.02 -11.97 1.97
C ILE A 8 0.70 -11.37 1.49
N GLU A 9 -0.33 -12.20 1.33
CA GLU A 9 -1.68 -11.75 0.95
C GLU A 9 -2.24 -10.73 1.96
N PHE A 10 -2.09 -11.00 3.26
CA PHE A 10 -2.52 -10.06 4.29
C PHE A 10 -1.74 -8.75 4.28
N LYS A 11 -0.42 -8.80 4.03
CA LYS A 11 0.39 -7.59 3.90
C LYS A 11 -0.05 -6.76 2.68
N GLN A 12 -0.30 -7.42 1.56
CA GLN A 12 -0.77 -6.75 0.35
C GLN A 12 -2.17 -6.13 0.56
N ALA A 13 -3.12 -6.89 1.10
CA ALA A 13 -4.48 -6.40 1.36
C ALA A 13 -4.51 -5.21 2.34
N ALA A 14 -3.69 -5.27 3.40
CA ALA A 14 -3.56 -4.16 4.35
C ALA A 14 -2.99 -2.90 3.67
N ALA A 15 -1.96 -3.06 2.84
CA ALA A 15 -1.38 -1.95 2.10
C ALA A 15 -2.35 -1.33 1.09
N GLU A 16 -3.05 -2.15 0.30
CA GLU A 16 -4.05 -1.68 -0.66
C GLU A 16 -5.21 -0.95 0.03
N SER A 17 -5.69 -1.46 1.16
CA SER A 17 -6.72 -0.80 1.97
C SER A 17 -6.25 0.55 2.54
N ALA A 18 -4.98 0.65 2.96
CA ALA A 18 -4.40 1.91 3.41
C ALA A 18 -4.31 2.92 2.26
N ILE A 19 -3.78 2.50 1.12
CA ILE A 19 -3.63 3.37 -0.05
C ILE A 19 -4.97 3.82 -0.60
N ALA A 20 -6.03 3.01 -0.56
CA ALA A 20 -7.36 3.40 -1.03
C ALA A 20 -7.92 4.65 -0.31
N ARG A 21 -7.44 4.97 0.90
CA ARG A 21 -7.87 6.13 1.69
C ARG A 21 -7.09 7.41 1.38
N VAL A 22 -6.01 7.33 0.61
CA VAL A 22 -5.23 8.50 0.20
C VAL A 22 -6.04 9.34 -0.79
N MET A 23 -6.05 10.65 -0.58
CA MET A 23 -6.73 11.65 -1.41
C MET A 23 -5.74 12.70 -1.90
N ASP A 24 -6.15 13.44 -2.93
CA ASP A 24 -5.32 14.50 -3.49
C ASP A 24 -4.94 15.56 -2.43
N GLY A 25 -3.69 16.03 -2.50
CA GLY A 25 -3.15 17.04 -1.60
C GLY A 25 -2.75 16.52 -0.21
N MET A 26 -2.89 15.23 0.08
CA MET A 26 -2.39 14.65 1.32
C MET A 26 -0.86 14.54 1.30
N ILE A 27 -0.21 14.97 2.40
CA ILE A 27 1.19 14.63 2.66
C ILE A 27 1.24 13.24 3.29
N VAL A 28 1.78 12.26 2.55
CA VAL A 28 1.81 10.85 2.98
C VAL A 28 3.18 10.49 3.54
N GLY A 29 3.22 10.02 4.79
CA GLY A 29 4.41 9.42 5.38
C GLY A 29 4.59 7.97 4.91
N LEU A 30 5.77 7.64 4.36
CA LEU A 30 6.10 6.28 3.91
C LEU A 30 6.89 5.54 4.99
N GLY A 31 6.31 4.47 5.52
CA GLY A 31 7.00 3.55 6.42
C GLY A 31 7.97 2.61 5.69
N THR A 32 8.64 1.74 6.43
CA THR A 32 9.57 0.72 5.91
C THR A 32 9.09 -0.70 6.22
N GLY A 33 9.66 -1.70 5.52
CA GLY A 33 9.38 -3.12 5.72
C GLY A 33 8.53 -3.77 4.60
N SER A 34 8.42 -5.10 4.65
CA SER A 34 7.79 -5.89 3.57
C SER A 34 6.35 -5.51 3.23
N THR A 35 5.58 -4.96 4.18
CA THR A 35 4.22 -4.45 3.93
C THR A 35 4.24 -3.11 3.20
N ALA A 36 5.16 -2.22 3.58
CA ALA A 36 5.27 -0.88 3.01
C ALA A 36 5.64 -0.92 1.52
N VAL A 37 6.35 -1.96 1.06
CA VAL A 37 6.64 -2.20 -0.36
C VAL A 37 5.36 -2.27 -1.20
N PHE A 38 4.33 -2.95 -0.70
CA PHE A 38 3.04 -3.03 -1.37
C PHE A 38 2.33 -1.67 -1.38
N ALA A 39 2.43 -0.92 -0.27
CA ALA A 39 1.81 0.40 -0.16
C ALA A 39 2.45 1.39 -1.15
N VAL A 40 3.78 1.44 -1.24
CA VAL A 40 4.49 2.29 -2.19
C VAL A 40 4.13 1.91 -3.63
N SER A 41 4.10 0.61 -3.94
CA SER A 41 3.72 0.13 -5.27
C SER A 41 2.27 0.50 -5.64
N ALA A 42 1.32 0.33 -4.72
CA ALA A 42 -0.08 0.69 -4.94
C ALA A 42 -0.26 2.21 -5.05
N LEU A 43 0.44 2.99 -4.24
CA LEU A 43 0.42 4.45 -4.32
C LEU A 43 0.94 4.94 -5.67
N GLY A 44 2.08 4.39 -6.13
CA GLY A 44 2.65 4.70 -7.44
C GLY A 44 1.67 4.44 -8.59
N LYS A 45 0.91 3.32 -8.54
CA LYS A 45 -0.16 3.05 -9.52
C LYS A 45 -1.25 4.11 -9.50
N ARG A 46 -1.71 4.55 -8.31
CA ARG A 46 -2.73 5.61 -8.21
C ARG A 46 -2.21 6.95 -8.71
N VAL A 47 -0.95 7.29 -8.45
CA VAL A 47 -0.31 8.50 -8.98
C VAL A 47 -0.27 8.46 -10.51
N GLN A 48 0.09 7.32 -11.10
CA GLN A 48 0.02 7.13 -12.56
C GLN A 48 -1.41 7.25 -13.12
N GLN A 49 -2.41 6.92 -12.31
CA GLN A 49 -3.84 7.05 -12.65
C GLN A 49 -4.41 8.45 -12.36
N GLY A 50 -3.59 9.40 -11.88
CA GLY A 50 -3.97 10.80 -11.72
C GLY A 50 -4.17 11.28 -10.28
N LEU A 51 -3.88 10.46 -9.26
CA LEU A 51 -3.78 10.93 -7.87
C LEU A 51 -2.65 11.97 -7.74
N ARG A 52 -2.92 13.11 -7.09
CA ARG A 52 -1.99 14.26 -6.99
C ARG A 52 -1.61 14.64 -5.57
#